data_AF-A0A0U5GJJ5-F1
#
_entry.id   AF-A0A0U5GJJ5-F1
#
_cell.length_a   1.000
_cell.length_b   1.000
_cell.length_c   1.000
_cell.angle_alpha   90.00
_cell.angle_beta   90.00
_cell.angle_gamma   90.00
#
_symmetry.space_group_name_H-M   'P 1'
#
loop_
_entity.id
_entity.type
_entity.pdbx_description
1 polymer ?
#
loop_
_entity_poly.entity_id
_entity_poly.type
_entity_poly.pdbx_seq_one_letter_code
_entity_poly.pdbx_strand_id
1 'polypeptide(L)'
;MSYPNQYQPPPPPPPPPPSNILDDPDVITHCPGEDTLLCTAYWYTAPDAPRYEICSHCFASHIRNTPWASCFQRQLKPSDPDRHCRFDTPRMLSLWPQVLRNNDWTYISQFMARRAAIPDCKKLTPMPADIDLAGNIRRCYSLRNREIDNWTICAACYEDVVLATSFAGFFGPHRPSPPPPAGQTLTWTCDMTKHARRAIGKYAVTNNWTSFVRSVAHAASLPPCAKAAGVAAASRKWFRPRPPIPKMVVCNACYYAHIAESFMENHFEPVPVNTSTSRLETWVCDMVLVPMRVAQMKAEQDKDYQIFWNAARAIMANPPCPSGEGEGSYGGILYSLQGTSGKVCVCSQCYAGILSPYGFGGSFDATQPPSRAGAGAGAGAGAGASKLCIFNEKSPRRAQYMDKLDEAVNLRTLTPFQTFASRLGVLPTCPTTTAVPNRKWYGNDDCLICESCWEDFVKETSLAAQLPYQGRVLPGGYCDLYSARMRGLWAEACAKGNMDEFMAFARHRAAVYQQTVPRMQEILAVMRMRLQQSQAALLTGVRLMGSDLVVAASQASGYSYWRYGNASVGYGWATRAGAHGQQIFNEGMGMNVAGGGEMTEIARLEKMWMAVE
;
A
#
# COMPACT_ATOMS: atom_id res chain seq x y z
N MET A 1 -66.08 50.11 -25.38
CA MET A 1 -64.77 50.64 -24.93
C MET A 1 -64.05 49.51 -24.21
N SER A 2 -63.22 48.78 -24.93
CA SER A 2 -62.51 47.60 -24.44
C SER A 2 -61.05 48.00 -24.24
N TYR A 3 -60.59 47.98 -22.99
CA TYR A 3 -59.21 48.30 -22.65
C TYR A 3 -58.26 47.17 -23.11
N PRO A 4 -57.05 47.50 -23.59
CA PRO A 4 -56.14 46.56 -24.21
C PRO A 4 -55.39 45.69 -23.19
N ASN A 5 -55.17 44.44 -23.58
CA ASN A 5 -54.37 43.42 -22.89
C ASN A 5 -52.98 43.94 -22.51
N GLN A 6 -52.66 43.91 -21.22
CA GLN A 6 -51.30 44.10 -20.72
C GLN A 6 -50.47 42.86 -21.04
N TYR A 7 -49.38 43.08 -21.77
CA TYR A 7 -48.39 42.07 -22.12
C TYR A 7 -47.60 41.67 -20.85
N GLN A 8 -47.80 40.45 -20.35
CA GLN A 8 -46.93 39.86 -19.33
C GLN A 8 -45.65 39.33 -20.01
N PRO A 9 -44.45 39.71 -19.55
CA PRO A 9 -43.21 39.12 -20.06
C PRO A 9 -43.19 37.61 -19.73
N PRO A 10 -42.65 36.77 -20.63
CA PRO A 10 -42.59 35.33 -20.39
C PRO A 10 -41.78 35.02 -19.13
N PRO A 11 -42.20 33.99 -18.36
CA PRO A 11 -41.47 33.59 -17.17
C PRO A 11 -40.01 33.26 -17.53
N PRO A 12 -39.04 33.61 -16.66
CA PRO A 12 -37.64 33.28 -16.89
C PRO A 12 -37.50 31.76 -17.10
N PRO A 13 -36.61 31.33 -18.02
CA PRO A 13 -36.42 29.91 -18.29
C PRO A 13 -36.07 29.20 -16.99
N PRO A 14 -36.62 27.99 -16.77
CA PRO A 14 -36.29 27.20 -15.58
C PRO A 14 -34.77 27.03 -15.50
N PRO A 15 -34.19 27.09 -14.28
CA PRO A 15 -32.77 26.84 -14.11
C PRO A 15 -32.43 25.47 -14.74
N PRO A 16 -31.28 25.35 -15.42
CA PRO A 16 -30.88 24.07 -15.99
C PRO A 16 -30.93 22.99 -14.91
N PRO A 17 -31.38 21.77 -15.24
CA PRO A 17 -31.34 20.67 -14.29
C PRO A 17 -29.92 20.56 -13.74
N PRO A 18 -29.74 20.27 -12.44
CA PRO A 18 -28.41 20.20 -11.85
C PRO A 18 -27.62 19.18 -12.66
N SER A 19 -26.58 19.64 -13.37
CA SER A 19 -25.64 18.77 -14.06
C SER A 19 -25.17 17.77 -13.02
N ASN A 20 -25.35 16.47 -13.30
CA ASN A 20 -24.79 15.46 -12.43
C ASN A 20 -23.29 15.77 -12.35
N ILE A 21 -22.76 15.98 -11.16
CA ILE A 21 -21.33 16.31 -10.96
C ILE A 21 -20.46 15.21 -11.57
N LEU A 22 -21.02 14.00 -11.68
CA LEU A 22 -20.41 12.85 -12.31
C LEU A 22 -20.31 12.93 -13.84
N ASP A 23 -20.96 13.89 -14.50
CA ASP A 23 -20.86 14.11 -15.95
C ASP A 23 -19.79 15.15 -16.31
N ASP A 24 -19.30 15.91 -15.33
CA ASP A 24 -18.29 16.95 -15.54
C ASP A 24 -16.87 16.36 -15.50
N PRO A 25 -16.14 16.30 -16.64
CA PRO A 25 -14.82 15.65 -16.72
C PRO A 25 -13.75 16.35 -15.86
N ASP A 26 -13.94 17.63 -15.51
CA ASP A 26 -12.99 18.40 -14.69
C ASP A 26 -13.12 18.07 -13.19
N VAL A 27 -14.18 17.34 -12.80
CA VAL A 27 -14.46 17.01 -11.40
C VAL A 27 -14.02 15.58 -11.08
N ILE A 28 -13.26 15.42 -10.00
CA ILE A 28 -12.87 14.10 -9.51
C ILE A 28 -14.06 13.36 -8.88
N THR A 29 -14.03 12.03 -8.92
CA THR A 29 -15.14 11.16 -8.50
C THR A 29 -15.56 11.39 -7.04
N HIS A 30 -14.60 11.51 -6.14
CA HIS A 30 -14.83 11.67 -4.71
C HIS A 30 -13.82 12.65 -4.11
N CYS A 31 -14.16 13.22 -2.95
CA CYS A 31 -13.22 14.03 -2.19
C CYS A 31 -12.06 13.16 -1.68
N PRO A 32 -10.78 13.54 -1.89
CA PRO A 32 -9.64 12.83 -1.33
C PRO A 32 -9.50 13.04 0.19
N GLY A 33 -10.14 14.07 0.75
CA GLY A 33 -10.05 14.41 2.18
C GLY A 33 -8.60 14.57 2.63
N GLU A 34 -8.20 13.77 3.62
CA GLU A 34 -6.83 13.70 4.16
C GLU A 34 -5.93 12.66 3.47
N ASP A 35 -6.41 12.01 2.42
CA ASP A 35 -5.63 11.07 1.62
C ASP A 35 -5.03 11.82 0.40
N THR A 36 -3.91 11.31 -0.12
CA THR A 36 -3.21 11.94 -1.25
C THR A 36 -3.96 11.67 -2.54
N LEU A 37 -4.17 12.70 -3.36
CA LEU A 37 -4.71 12.56 -4.71
C LEU A 37 -3.56 12.29 -5.70
N LEU A 38 -3.51 11.08 -6.27
CA LEU A 38 -2.42 10.64 -7.14
C LEU A 38 -2.54 11.10 -8.61
N CYS A 39 -3.47 12.02 -8.91
CA CYS A 39 -3.68 12.55 -10.24
C CYS A 39 -3.62 14.08 -10.28
N THR A 40 -3.31 14.62 -11.46
CA THR A 40 -3.50 16.05 -11.73
C THR A 40 -4.99 16.36 -11.73
N ALA A 41 -5.41 17.36 -10.97
CA ALA A 41 -6.81 17.72 -10.84
C ALA A 41 -6.97 19.23 -10.61
N TYR A 42 -8.20 19.71 -10.80
CA TYR A 42 -8.55 21.08 -10.45
C TYR A 42 -8.73 21.24 -8.94
N TRP A 43 -8.11 22.28 -8.40
CA TRP A 43 -8.21 22.72 -7.02
C TRP A 43 -8.68 24.16 -6.96
N TYR A 44 -9.33 24.51 -5.86
CA TYR A 44 -9.95 25.81 -5.63
C TYR A 44 -9.44 26.41 -4.32
N THR A 45 -9.16 27.71 -4.34
CA THR A 45 -8.70 28.47 -3.16
C THR A 45 -9.35 29.84 -3.14
N ALA A 46 -9.65 30.36 -1.95
CA ALA A 46 -10.05 31.76 -1.79
C ALA A 46 -8.79 32.65 -1.73
N PRO A 47 -8.77 33.85 -2.33
CA PRO A 47 -7.65 34.78 -2.24
C PRO A 47 -7.26 35.14 -0.80
N ASP A 48 -8.25 35.23 0.09
CA ASP A 48 -8.07 35.55 1.52
C ASP A 48 -7.46 34.37 2.31
N ALA A 49 -7.50 33.16 1.75
CA ALA A 49 -7.00 31.94 2.36
C ALA A 49 -6.32 31.05 1.29
N PRO A 50 -5.18 31.49 0.72
CA PRO A 50 -4.58 30.83 -0.45
C PRO A 50 -4.01 29.45 -0.13
N ARG A 51 -3.75 29.18 1.16
CA ARG A 51 -3.33 27.86 1.64
C ARG A 51 -4.50 26.93 1.92
N TYR A 52 -5.75 27.40 1.91
CA TYR A 52 -6.94 26.56 2.15
C TYR A 52 -7.42 25.95 0.84
N GLU A 53 -7.00 24.71 0.57
CA GLU A 53 -7.28 24.03 -0.69
C GLU A 53 -8.56 23.19 -0.64
N ILE A 54 -9.35 23.31 -1.71
CA ILE A 54 -10.63 22.63 -1.92
C ILE A 54 -10.53 21.82 -3.22
N CYS A 55 -10.85 20.53 -3.16
CA CYS A 55 -10.82 19.69 -4.36
C CYS A 55 -12.00 20.02 -5.30
N SER A 56 -11.88 19.65 -6.58
CA SER A 56 -12.95 19.88 -7.55
C SER A 56 -14.28 19.22 -7.19
N HIS A 57 -14.26 18.07 -6.49
CA HIS A 57 -15.47 17.42 -6.00
C HIS A 57 -16.22 18.29 -4.99
N CYS A 58 -15.57 18.72 -3.90
CA CYS A 58 -16.21 19.57 -2.89
C CYS A 58 -16.66 20.92 -3.45
N PHE A 59 -15.88 21.50 -4.36
CA PHE A 59 -16.30 22.74 -5.03
C PHE A 59 -17.59 22.52 -5.84
N ALA A 60 -17.63 21.46 -6.67
CA ALA A 60 -18.83 21.14 -7.45
C ALA A 60 -20.04 20.81 -6.58
N SER A 61 -19.85 20.03 -5.52
CA SER A 61 -20.91 19.55 -4.63
C SER A 61 -21.49 20.62 -3.69
N HIS A 62 -20.67 21.55 -3.22
CA HIS A 62 -21.08 22.46 -2.14
C HIS A 62 -20.98 23.96 -2.46
N ILE A 63 -20.18 24.36 -3.46
CA ILE A 63 -19.80 25.76 -3.67
C ILE A 63 -20.30 26.29 -5.02
N ARG A 64 -20.21 25.50 -6.10
CA ARG A 64 -20.51 25.89 -7.48
C ARG A 64 -21.86 26.60 -7.65
N ASN A 65 -22.89 26.12 -6.94
CA ASN A 65 -24.25 26.63 -7.03
C ASN A 65 -24.57 27.67 -5.93
N THR A 66 -23.54 28.28 -5.33
CA THR A 66 -23.69 29.30 -4.28
C THR A 66 -23.26 30.67 -4.81
N PRO A 67 -23.72 31.79 -4.20
CA PRO A 67 -23.31 33.14 -4.59
C PRO A 67 -21.79 33.39 -4.47
N TRP A 68 -21.08 32.56 -3.70
CA TRP A 68 -19.65 32.73 -3.43
C TRP A 68 -18.76 31.90 -4.36
N ALA A 69 -19.31 31.23 -5.38
CA ALA A 69 -18.51 30.48 -6.34
C ALA A 69 -17.42 31.33 -7.01
N SER A 70 -17.72 32.60 -7.29
CA SER A 70 -16.78 33.58 -7.86
C SER A 70 -15.67 34.02 -6.90
N CYS A 71 -15.81 33.76 -5.59
CA CYS A 71 -14.78 34.06 -4.59
C CYS A 71 -13.62 33.06 -4.61
N PHE A 72 -13.71 31.97 -5.39
CA PHE A 72 -12.68 30.95 -5.48
C PHE A 72 -11.96 30.99 -6.83
N GLN A 73 -10.64 30.82 -6.78
CA GLN A 73 -9.79 30.73 -7.96
C GLN A 73 -9.55 29.26 -8.30
N ARG A 74 -9.78 28.89 -9.56
CA ARG A 74 -9.52 27.55 -10.11
C ARG A 74 -8.06 27.42 -10.55
N GLN A 75 -7.39 26.36 -10.14
CA GLN A 75 -6.01 26.04 -10.55
C GLN A 75 -5.89 24.55 -10.86
N LEU A 76 -5.28 24.20 -11.99
CA LEU A 76 -4.91 22.82 -12.30
C LEU A 76 -3.57 22.52 -11.62
N LYS A 77 -3.54 21.53 -10.73
CA LYS A 77 -2.33 21.20 -9.96
C LYS A 77 -1.99 19.71 -10.06
N PRO A 78 -0.70 19.35 -10.16
CA PRO A 78 -0.24 17.95 -10.18
C PRO A 78 -0.43 17.28 -8.82
N SER A 79 -0.32 15.94 -8.77
CA SER A 79 -0.30 15.17 -7.53
C SER A 79 0.71 15.73 -6.52
N ASP A 80 0.32 15.80 -5.25
CA ASP A 80 1.12 16.34 -4.16
C ASP A 80 0.75 15.62 -2.85
N PRO A 81 1.71 14.93 -2.19
CA PRO A 81 1.43 14.15 -0.99
C PRO A 81 0.98 15.00 0.21
N ASP A 82 1.34 16.28 0.25
CA ASP A 82 0.97 17.19 1.34
C ASP A 82 -0.31 18.01 1.01
N ARG A 83 -0.92 17.79 -0.16
CA ARG A 83 -2.18 18.44 -0.54
C ARG A 83 -3.39 17.64 -0.11
N HIS A 84 -4.26 18.29 0.65
CA HIS A 84 -5.49 17.71 1.19
C HIS A 84 -6.67 18.62 0.95
N CYS A 85 -7.86 18.04 0.77
CA CYS A 85 -9.08 18.83 0.72
C CYS A 85 -9.53 19.15 2.15
N ARG A 86 -9.60 20.44 2.48
CA ARG A 86 -10.00 20.88 3.83
C ARG A 86 -11.49 21.16 3.98
N PHE A 87 -12.26 21.03 2.90
CA PHE A 87 -13.68 21.37 2.87
C PHE A 87 -14.59 20.25 3.40
N ASP A 88 -14.24 18.99 3.13
CA ASP A 88 -15.00 17.80 3.55
C ASP A 88 -14.75 17.42 5.02
N THR A 89 -14.70 18.43 5.89
CA THR A 89 -14.54 18.23 7.35
C THR A 89 -15.88 18.40 8.05
N PRO A 90 -16.16 17.64 9.12
CA PRO A 90 -17.40 17.80 9.88
C PRO A 90 -17.68 19.26 10.28
N ARG A 91 -16.64 19.99 10.71
CA ARG A 91 -16.76 21.40 11.09
C ARG A 91 -17.16 22.27 9.90
N MET A 92 -16.45 22.19 8.77
CA MET A 92 -16.77 23.01 7.59
C MET A 92 -18.18 22.69 7.08
N LEU A 93 -18.55 21.41 6.97
CA LEU A 93 -19.88 21.00 6.53
C LEU A 93 -21.00 21.45 7.49
N SER A 94 -20.71 21.58 8.80
CA SER A 94 -21.68 22.10 9.77
C SER A 94 -21.85 23.62 9.71
N LEU A 95 -20.77 24.35 9.41
CA LEU A 95 -20.74 25.81 9.34
C LEU A 95 -21.29 26.32 8.01
N TRP A 96 -20.97 25.65 6.91
CA TRP A 96 -21.24 26.11 5.54
C TRP A 96 -22.73 26.47 5.30
N PRO A 97 -23.72 25.63 5.65
CA PRO A 97 -25.12 25.99 5.45
C PRO A 97 -25.57 27.19 6.30
N GLN A 98 -24.95 27.42 7.47
CA GLN A 98 -25.30 28.52 8.36
C GLN A 98 -24.78 29.85 7.80
N VAL A 99 -23.53 29.88 7.35
CA VAL A 99 -22.92 31.08 6.77
C VAL A 99 -23.58 31.46 5.45
N LEU A 100 -23.97 30.47 4.63
CA LEU A 100 -24.73 30.73 3.40
C LEU A 100 -26.09 31.37 3.69
N ARG A 101 -26.82 30.90 4.70
CA ARG A 101 -28.11 31.49 5.10
C ARG A 101 -27.95 32.92 5.62
N ASN A 102 -26.88 33.18 6.36
CA ASN A 102 -26.62 34.49 6.97
C ASN A 102 -25.85 35.44 6.02
N ASN A 103 -25.45 34.96 4.84
CA ASN A 103 -24.54 35.64 3.91
C ASN A 103 -23.26 36.17 4.59
N ASP A 104 -22.66 35.38 5.48
CA ASP A 104 -21.49 35.77 6.28
C ASP A 104 -20.18 35.22 5.70
N TRP A 105 -19.72 35.85 4.61
CA TRP A 105 -18.44 35.50 3.97
C TRP A 105 -17.25 35.74 4.90
N THR A 106 -17.30 36.82 5.68
CA THR A 106 -16.19 37.22 6.55
C THR A 106 -15.89 36.16 7.61
N TYR A 107 -16.92 35.58 8.23
CA TYR A 107 -16.72 34.51 9.20
C TYR A 107 -16.07 33.27 8.56
N ILE A 108 -16.57 32.85 7.39
CA ILE A 108 -16.07 31.62 6.76
C ILE A 108 -14.67 31.79 6.16
N SER A 109 -14.34 32.96 5.60
CA SER A 109 -12.99 33.23 5.10
C SER A 109 -11.97 33.31 6.24
N GLN A 110 -12.33 33.89 7.38
CA GLN A 110 -11.49 33.88 8.59
C GLN A 110 -11.29 32.45 9.13
N PHE A 111 -12.34 31.61 9.10
CA PHE A 111 -12.22 30.20 9.46
C PHE A 111 -11.26 29.46 8.51
N MET A 112 -11.40 29.65 7.19
CA MET A 112 -10.51 29.05 6.19
C MET A 112 -9.05 29.47 6.41
N ALA A 113 -8.80 30.77 6.62
CA ALA A 113 -7.46 31.30 6.88
C ALA A 113 -6.85 30.72 8.17
N ARG A 114 -7.64 30.65 9.25
CA ARG A 114 -7.21 30.05 10.52
C ARG A 114 -6.89 28.57 10.35
N ARG A 115 -7.78 27.80 9.72
CA ARG A 115 -7.57 26.36 9.54
C ARG A 115 -6.37 26.06 8.65
N ALA A 116 -6.12 26.89 7.63
CA ALA A 116 -4.94 26.76 6.77
C ALA A 116 -3.61 27.05 7.49
N ALA A 117 -3.64 27.73 8.65
CA ALA A 117 -2.47 27.93 9.50
C ALA A 117 -2.19 26.74 10.44
N ILE A 118 -3.14 25.81 10.58
CA ILE A 118 -3.00 24.59 11.41
C ILE A 118 -2.42 23.48 10.52
N PRO A 119 -1.29 22.85 10.90
CA PRO A 119 -0.74 21.71 10.17
C PRO A 119 -1.73 20.54 10.11
N ASP A 120 -1.80 19.86 8.98
CA ASP A 120 -2.69 18.71 8.82
C ASP A 120 -2.26 17.52 9.67
N CYS A 121 -3.23 16.65 9.99
CA CYS A 121 -3.01 15.51 10.85
C CYS A 121 -2.03 14.52 10.20
N LYS A 122 -0.91 14.22 10.87
CA LYS A 122 0.03 13.16 10.43
C LYS A 122 -0.39 11.75 10.88
N LYS A 123 -1.65 11.57 11.30
CA LYS A 123 -2.25 10.27 11.68
C LYS A 123 -1.40 9.59 12.79
N LEU A 124 -1.14 8.29 12.65
CA LEU A 124 -0.33 7.50 13.58
C LEU A 124 1.19 7.63 13.34
N THR A 125 1.63 8.62 12.57
CA THR A 125 3.06 8.89 12.36
C THR A 125 3.63 9.62 13.58
N PRO A 126 4.71 9.13 14.20
CA PRO A 126 5.34 9.80 15.34
C PRO A 126 5.86 11.19 14.95
N MET A 127 5.51 12.20 15.73
CA MET A 127 5.96 13.57 15.57
C MET A 127 6.76 14.02 16.79
N PRO A 128 7.80 14.85 16.63
CA PRO A 128 8.47 15.47 17.76
C PRO A 128 7.50 16.39 18.51
N ALA A 129 7.54 16.35 19.84
CA ALA A 129 6.75 17.22 20.68
C ALA A 129 7.37 18.64 20.69
N ASP A 130 6.60 19.62 20.24
CA ASP A 130 6.90 21.04 20.45
C ASP A 130 6.35 21.44 21.82
N ILE A 131 7.22 21.53 22.83
CA ILE A 131 6.82 21.75 24.21
C ILE A 131 6.90 23.24 24.55
N ASP A 132 5.82 23.80 25.11
CA ASP A 132 5.84 25.18 25.60
C ASP A 132 6.56 25.34 26.96
N LEU A 133 6.75 26.59 27.40
CA LEU A 133 7.40 26.90 28.68
C LEU A 133 6.67 26.31 29.90
N ALA A 134 5.41 25.91 29.76
CA ALA A 134 4.60 25.28 30.80
C ALA A 134 4.58 23.74 30.69
N GLY A 135 5.40 23.16 29.80
CA GLY A 135 5.50 21.72 29.60
C GLY A 135 4.37 21.11 28.75
N ASN A 136 3.49 21.91 28.15
CA ASN A 136 2.41 21.39 27.29
C ASN A 136 2.95 21.10 25.88
N ILE A 137 2.47 20.02 25.26
CA ILE A 137 2.72 19.81 23.83
C ILE A 137 1.83 20.80 23.07
N ARG A 138 2.44 21.80 22.42
CA ARG A 138 1.75 22.79 21.61
C ARG A 138 0.90 22.09 20.55
N ARG A 139 -0.31 22.63 20.34
CA ARG A 139 -1.27 22.17 19.32
C ARG A 139 -1.72 20.71 19.50
N CYS A 140 -1.71 20.21 20.73
CA CYS A 140 -2.24 18.90 21.11
C CYS A 140 -3.34 19.03 22.16
N TYR A 141 -4.35 18.18 22.05
CA TYR A 141 -5.50 18.13 22.94
C TYR A 141 -5.67 16.72 23.49
N SER A 142 -6.14 16.62 24.73
CA SER A 142 -6.42 15.36 25.43
C SER A 142 -7.75 15.45 26.17
N LEU A 143 -8.24 14.31 26.64
CA LEU A 143 -9.42 14.27 27.50
C LEU A 143 -9.11 14.94 28.84
N ARG A 144 -9.93 15.90 29.25
CA ARG A 144 -9.74 16.64 30.51
C ARG A 144 -9.65 15.72 31.72
N ASN A 145 -10.48 14.67 31.72
CA ASN A 145 -10.58 13.71 32.83
C ASN A 145 -9.65 12.50 32.66
N ARG A 146 -8.82 12.46 31.60
CA ARG A 146 -7.91 11.34 31.28
C ARG A 146 -8.60 9.97 31.31
N GLU A 147 -9.85 9.91 30.85
CA GLU A 147 -10.65 8.67 30.85
C GLU A 147 -10.10 7.59 29.91
N ILE A 148 -9.22 7.97 28.99
CA ILE A 148 -8.44 7.08 28.13
C ILE A 148 -6.98 7.46 28.32
N ASP A 149 -6.18 6.50 28.78
CA ASP A 149 -4.76 6.72 29.07
C ASP A 149 -4.00 7.15 27.82
N ASN A 150 -3.20 8.22 27.96
CA ASN A 150 -2.34 8.80 26.94
C ASN A 150 -3.02 9.22 25.62
N TRP A 151 -4.36 9.28 25.58
CA TRP A 151 -5.08 9.59 24.35
C TRP A 151 -4.95 11.08 23.97
N THR A 152 -4.29 11.32 22.84
CA THR A 152 -3.89 12.65 22.39
C THR A 152 -4.26 12.87 20.92
N ILE A 153 -4.82 14.04 20.62
CA ILE A 153 -5.22 14.42 19.26
C ILE A 153 -4.56 15.74 18.84
N CYS A 154 -4.27 15.88 17.55
CA CYS A 154 -3.71 17.11 17.00
C CYS A 154 -4.74 18.24 16.90
N ALA A 155 -4.26 19.49 16.80
CA ALA A 155 -5.10 20.66 16.60
C ALA A 155 -6.01 20.58 15.35
N ALA A 156 -5.55 19.95 14.26
CA ALA A 156 -6.40 19.74 13.09
C ALA A 156 -7.60 18.85 13.42
N CYS A 157 -7.40 17.72 14.10
CA CYS A 157 -8.50 16.84 14.53
C CYS A 157 -9.44 17.52 15.53
N TYR A 158 -8.89 18.36 16.42
CA TYR A 158 -9.70 19.14 17.33
C TYR A 158 -10.57 20.17 16.59
N GLU A 159 -9.99 20.95 15.68
CA GLU A 159 -10.70 21.98 14.89
C GLU A 159 -11.74 21.36 13.93
N ASP A 160 -11.35 20.32 13.19
CA ASP A 160 -12.14 19.75 12.10
C ASP A 160 -13.23 18.78 12.57
N VAL A 161 -12.98 18.05 13.66
CA VAL A 161 -13.86 16.97 14.14
C VAL A 161 -14.49 17.30 15.48
N VAL A 162 -13.68 17.62 16.50
CA VAL A 162 -14.19 17.77 17.88
C VAL A 162 -15.06 19.03 18.02
N LEU A 163 -14.59 20.18 17.53
CA LEU A 163 -15.34 21.43 17.58
C LEU A 163 -16.64 21.39 16.77
N ALA A 164 -16.80 20.44 15.86
CA ALA A 164 -18.06 20.22 15.14
C ALA A 164 -19.16 19.61 16.02
N THR A 165 -18.85 19.26 17.28
CA THR A 165 -19.72 18.44 18.13
C THR A 165 -19.91 19.01 19.53
N SER A 166 -20.91 18.50 20.25
CA SER A 166 -21.16 18.78 21.68
C SER A 166 -20.00 18.35 22.60
N PHE A 167 -19.06 17.54 22.10
CA PHE A 167 -17.97 17.02 22.92
C PHE A 167 -16.80 17.98 23.12
N ALA A 168 -16.79 19.15 22.47
CA ALA A 168 -15.71 20.14 22.60
C ALA A 168 -15.31 20.45 24.05
N GLY A 169 -16.29 20.52 24.97
CA GLY A 169 -16.04 20.79 26.39
C GLY A 169 -15.21 19.72 27.13
N PHE A 170 -15.21 18.47 26.66
CA PHE A 170 -14.49 17.37 27.31
C PHE A 170 -12.99 17.34 26.95
N PHE A 171 -12.57 18.17 26.01
CA PHE A 171 -11.19 18.25 25.54
C PHE A 171 -10.49 19.49 26.11
N GLY A 172 -9.20 19.34 26.41
CA GLY A 172 -8.33 20.43 26.85
C GLY A 172 -6.89 20.25 26.33
N PRO A 173 -6.04 21.27 26.47
CA PRO A 173 -4.64 21.18 26.07
C PRO A 173 -3.94 19.97 26.71
N HIS A 174 -3.16 19.24 25.93
CA HIS A 174 -2.44 18.06 26.42
C HIS A 174 -1.34 18.45 27.41
N ARG A 175 -1.35 17.78 28.57
CA ARG A 175 -0.35 17.93 29.63
C ARG A 175 0.38 16.59 29.82
N PRO A 176 1.64 16.46 29.35
CA PRO A 176 2.39 15.22 29.51
C PRO A 176 2.58 14.90 30.99
N SER A 177 2.44 13.63 31.35
CA SER A 177 2.51 13.16 32.72
C SER A 177 3.13 11.77 32.73
N PRO A 178 4.37 11.58 33.23
CA PRO A 178 5.25 12.59 33.84
C PRO A 178 5.83 13.61 32.83
N PRO A 179 6.33 14.77 33.30
CA PRO A 179 7.03 15.72 32.45
C PRO A 179 8.28 15.05 31.84
N PRO A 180 8.62 15.34 30.57
CA PRO A 180 9.73 14.68 29.90
C PRO A 180 11.08 15.03 30.55
N PRO A 181 12.03 14.07 30.63
CA PRO A 181 13.38 14.35 31.09
C PRO A 181 14.07 15.42 30.22
N ALA A 182 14.82 16.33 30.83
CA ALA A 182 15.55 17.36 30.12
C ALA A 182 16.49 16.74 29.06
N GLY A 183 16.36 17.16 27.81
CA GLY A 183 17.20 16.72 26.69
C GLY A 183 16.64 15.56 25.84
N GLN A 184 15.45 15.02 26.13
CA GLN A 184 14.80 14.01 25.28
C GLN A 184 13.73 14.62 24.37
N THR A 185 13.81 14.31 23.07
CA THR A 185 12.74 14.61 22.12
C THR A 185 11.59 13.63 22.34
N LEU A 186 10.57 14.05 23.08
CA LEU A 186 9.34 13.28 23.22
C LEU A 186 8.69 13.14 21.83
N THR A 187 8.33 11.92 21.44
CA THR A 187 7.54 11.70 20.23
C THR A 187 6.11 11.33 20.61
N TRP A 188 5.14 11.80 19.83
CA TRP A 188 3.72 11.53 20.05
C TRP A 188 3.00 11.24 18.73
N THR A 189 1.86 10.58 18.79
CA THR A 189 1.01 10.25 17.65
C THR A 189 -0.40 10.80 17.85
N CYS A 190 -1.11 11.11 16.75
CA CYS A 190 -2.51 11.50 16.86
C CYS A 190 -3.39 10.25 16.93
N ASP A 191 -4.08 10.06 18.05
CA ASP A 191 -4.93 8.89 18.31
C ASP A 191 -6.33 9.01 17.68
N MET A 192 -6.57 10.06 16.88
CA MET A 192 -7.81 10.25 16.13
C MET A 192 -7.88 9.29 14.92
N THR A 193 -8.10 8.01 15.20
CA THR A 193 -8.28 6.97 14.19
C THR A 193 -9.58 7.16 13.40
N LYS A 194 -9.72 6.49 12.23
CA LYS A 194 -10.98 6.46 11.47
C LYS A 194 -12.15 5.95 12.34
N HIS A 195 -11.91 4.97 13.23
CA HIS A 195 -12.89 4.51 14.21
C HIS A 195 -13.28 5.61 15.20
N ALA A 196 -12.31 6.29 15.80
CA ALA A 196 -12.57 7.38 16.75
C ALA A 196 -13.39 8.50 16.11
N ARG A 197 -13.11 8.87 14.86
CA ARG A 197 -13.90 9.87 14.10
C ARG A 197 -15.35 9.42 13.91
N ARG A 198 -15.58 8.17 13.51
CA ARG A 198 -16.93 7.61 13.39
C ARG A 198 -17.66 7.57 14.73
N ALA A 199 -16.97 7.16 15.80
CA ALA A 199 -17.52 7.12 17.14
C ALA A 199 -17.92 8.52 17.64
N ILE A 200 -17.09 9.56 17.43
CA ILE A 200 -17.46 10.95 17.74
C ILE A 200 -18.72 11.33 16.95
N GLY A 201 -18.72 11.10 15.63
CA GLY A 201 -19.85 11.44 14.76
C GLY A 201 -21.16 10.77 15.19
N LYS A 202 -21.12 9.52 15.65
CA LYS A 202 -22.29 8.77 16.11
C LYS A 202 -22.76 9.21 17.50
N TYR A 203 -21.87 9.19 18.48
CA TYR A 203 -22.27 9.38 19.89
C TYR A 203 -22.48 10.85 20.28
N ALA A 204 -21.85 11.79 19.57
CA ALA A 204 -22.05 13.21 19.85
C ALA A 204 -23.48 13.68 19.50
N VAL A 205 -24.13 13.08 18.50
CA VAL A 205 -25.52 13.38 18.13
C VAL A 205 -26.47 13.15 19.31
N THR A 206 -26.25 12.08 20.07
CA THR A 206 -27.02 11.75 21.28
C THR A 206 -26.40 12.28 22.58
N ASN A 207 -25.33 13.08 22.48
CA ASN A 207 -24.52 13.55 23.61
C ASN A 207 -24.08 12.43 24.59
N ASN A 208 -23.76 11.24 24.07
CA ASN A 208 -23.44 10.05 24.88
C ASN A 208 -21.93 9.87 25.05
N TRP A 209 -21.33 10.72 25.89
CA TRP A 209 -19.89 10.72 26.15
C TRP A 209 -19.35 9.37 26.64
N THR A 210 -20.05 8.74 27.58
CA THR A 210 -19.62 7.46 28.17
C THR A 210 -19.51 6.34 27.15
N SER A 211 -20.41 6.28 26.17
CA SER A 211 -20.35 5.25 25.12
C SER A 211 -19.21 5.50 24.13
N PHE A 212 -18.91 6.78 23.84
CA PHE A 212 -17.73 7.15 23.06
C PHE A 212 -16.44 6.68 23.75
N VAL A 213 -16.25 7.05 25.02
CA VAL A 213 -15.05 6.68 25.81
C VAL A 213 -14.90 5.16 25.84
N ARG A 214 -15.99 4.43 26.16
CA ARG A 214 -15.97 2.96 26.20
C ARG A 214 -15.59 2.33 24.86
N SER A 215 -16.16 2.81 23.76
CA SER A 215 -15.91 2.26 22.42
C SER A 215 -14.45 2.48 21.97
N VAL A 216 -13.92 3.69 22.19
CA VAL A 216 -12.53 4.02 21.80
C VAL A 216 -11.51 3.35 22.71
N ALA A 217 -11.72 3.36 24.04
CA ALA A 217 -10.85 2.66 24.99
C ALA A 217 -10.80 1.16 24.69
N HIS A 218 -11.95 0.55 24.38
CA HIS A 218 -11.98 -0.85 23.99
C HIS A 218 -11.17 -1.09 22.72
N ALA A 219 -11.37 -0.30 21.66
CA ALA A 219 -10.62 -0.44 20.42
C ALA A 219 -9.10 -0.29 20.61
N ALA A 220 -8.67 0.66 21.46
CA ALA A 220 -7.26 0.88 21.80
C ALA A 220 -6.64 -0.29 22.56
N SER A 221 -7.43 -1.02 23.36
CA SER A 221 -6.97 -2.21 24.11
C SER A 221 -6.81 -3.48 23.26
N LEU A 222 -7.28 -3.47 22.00
CA LEU A 222 -7.28 -4.68 21.17
C LEU A 222 -5.88 -4.99 20.62
N PRO A 223 -5.48 -6.28 20.60
CA PRO A 223 -4.25 -6.66 19.92
C PRO A 223 -4.36 -6.38 18.42
N PRO A 224 -3.27 -5.96 17.75
CA PRO A 224 -3.29 -5.71 16.32
C PRO A 224 -3.65 -6.98 15.52
N CYS A 225 -4.09 -6.78 14.28
CA CYS A 225 -4.36 -7.89 13.38
C CYS A 225 -3.07 -8.66 13.07
N ALA A 226 -3.10 -9.99 13.22
CA ALA A 226 -1.97 -10.87 12.92
C ALA A 226 -1.69 -11.06 11.41
N LYS A 227 -2.45 -10.36 10.55
CA LYS A 227 -2.33 -10.41 9.09
C LYS A 227 -2.34 -11.88 8.62
N ALA A 228 -1.42 -12.25 7.72
CA ALA A 228 -1.33 -13.57 7.13
C ALA A 228 -0.78 -14.67 8.06
N ALA A 229 -0.23 -14.32 9.23
CA ALA A 229 0.34 -15.30 10.15
C ALA A 229 -0.73 -16.21 10.77
N GLY A 230 -1.98 -15.75 10.84
CA GLY A 230 -3.06 -16.43 11.53
C GLY A 230 -2.87 -16.47 13.05
N VAL A 231 -3.95 -16.75 13.77
CA VAL A 231 -3.94 -16.93 15.23
C VAL A 231 -4.96 -17.98 15.63
N ALA A 232 -4.79 -18.55 16.82
CA ALA A 232 -5.80 -19.42 17.40
C ALA A 232 -7.16 -18.70 17.44
N ALA A 233 -8.21 -19.34 16.94
CA ALA A 233 -9.54 -18.76 16.84
C ALA A 233 -10.04 -18.24 18.20
N ALA A 234 -9.76 -18.97 19.28
CA ALA A 234 -10.12 -18.60 20.66
C ALA A 234 -9.35 -17.40 21.23
N SER A 235 -8.27 -16.92 20.58
CA SER A 235 -7.45 -15.82 21.08
C SER A 235 -8.13 -14.45 21.03
N ARG A 236 -9.18 -14.30 20.23
CA ARG A 236 -9.87 -13.02 20.01
C ARG A 236 -11.29 -13.22 19.51
N LYS A 237 -12.05 -12.12 19.48
CA LYS A 237 -13.39 -12.10 18.88
C LYS A 237 -13.30 -11.93 17.36
N TRP A 238 -14.26 -12.53 16.66
CA TRP A 238 -14.37 -12.51 15.21
C TRP A 238 -15.77 -12.07 14.80
N PHE A 239 -15.86 -11.51 13.61
CA PHE A 239 -17.09 -11.01 13.02
C PHE A 239 -17.25 -11.56 11.60
N ARG A 240 -18.49 -11.72 11.16
CA ARG A 240 -18.83 -12.10 9.79
C ARG A 240 -19.98 -11.25 9.26
N PRO A 241 -20.13 -11.11 7.93
CA PRO A 241 -21.21 -10.34 7.34
C PRO A 241 -22.58 -11.03 7.48
N ARG A 242 -23.65 -10.26 7.30
CA ARG A 242 -25.05 -10.71 7.20
C ARG A 242 -25.62 -10.35 5.81
N PRO A 243 -26.06 -11.33 5.00
CA PRO A 243 -26.04 -12.76 5.27
C PRO A 243 -24.61 -13.35 5.27
N PRO A 244 -24.39 -14.49 5.96
CA PRO A 244 -23.06 -15.05 6.17
C PRO A 244 -22.43 -15.53 4.85
N ILE A 245 -21.15 -15.20 4.67
CA ILE A 245 -20.32 -15.72 3.58
C ILE A 245 -19.49 -16.89 4.13
N PRO A 246 -19.54 -18.08 3.50
CA PRO A 246 -18.80 -19.24 3.99
C PRO A 246 -17.31 -18.95 4.18
N LYS A 247 -16.76 -19.40 5.33
CA LYS A 247 -15.35 -19.26 5.73
C LYS A 247 -14.85 -17.82 5.95
N MET A 248 -15.68 -16.81 5.74
CA MET A 248 -15.27 -15.42 5.92
C MET A 248 -15.28 -15.02 7.41
N VAL A 249 -14.14 -14.52 7.88
CA VAL A 249 -13.95 -14.03 9.25
C VAL A 249 -13.12 -12.74 9.28
N VAL A 250 -13.57 -11.79 10.09
CA VAL A 250 -12.91 -10.51 10.33
C VAL A 250 -12.54 -10.44 11.81
N CYS A 251 -11.26 -10.27 12.12
CA CYS A 251 -10.84 -10.12 13.51
C CYS A 251 -11.37 -8.81 14.11
N ASN A 252 -11.59 -8.78 15.42
CA ASN A 252 -12.02 -7.60 16.14
C ASN A 252 -11.22 -6.32 15.83
N ALA A 253 -9.89 -6.40 15.71
CA ALA A 253 -9.08 -5.24 15.36
C ALA A 253 -9.46 -4.63 13.99
N CYS A 254 -9.62 -5.45 12.95
CA CYS A 254 -10.06 -4.99 11.63
C CYS A 254 -11.53 -4.56 11.63
N TYR A 255 -12.38 -5.23 12.42
CA TYR A 255 -13.77 -4.81 12.58
C TYR A 255 -13.86 -3.40 13.15
N TYR A 256 -13.18 -3.09 14.25
CA TYR A 256 -13.18 -1.75 14.84
C TYR A 256 -12.56 -0.71 13.90
N ALA A 257 -11.44 -1.03 13.26
CA ALA A 257 -10.78 -0.09 12.37
C ALA A 257 -11.66 0.30 11.15
N HIS A 258 -12.49 -0.61 10.64
CA HIS A 258 -13.13 -0.45 9.32
C HIS A 258 -14.65 -0.54 9.26
N ILE A 259 -15.29 -1.18 10.23
CA ILE A 259 -16.71 -1.52 10.18
C ILE A 259 -17.47 -0.93 11.37
N ALA A 260 -16.93 -1.02 12.59
CA ALA A 260 -17.61 -0.54 13.79
C ALA A 260 -17.96 0.94 13.68
N GLU A 261 -19.15 1.29 14.17
CA GLU A 261 -19.69 2.66 14.15
C GLU A 261 -19.82 3.28 12.73
N SER A 262 -19.71 2.46 11.67
CA SER A 262 -20.01 2.86 10.30
C SER A 262 -21.43 2.43 9.91
N PHE A 263 -21.88 2.83 8.72
CA PHE A 263 -23.15 2.36 8.16
C PHE A 263 -23.18 0.84 7.94
N MET A 264 -22.02 0.17 7.89
CA MET A 264 -21.91 -1.29 7.70
C MET A 264 -22.07 -2.09 9.00
N GLU A 265 -22.01 -1.46 10.18
CA GLU A 265 -22.02 -2.16 11.48
C GLU A 265 -23.17 -3.16 11.63
N ASN A 266 -24.38 -2.75 11.25
CA ASN A 266 -25.59 -3.56 11.36
C ASN A 266 -25.60 -4.78 10.42
N HIS A 267 -24.71 -4.79 9.42
CA HIS A 267 -24.54 -5.90 8.49
C HIS A 267 -23.48 -6.91 8.95
N PHE A 268 -23.03 -6.84 10.19
CA PHE A 268 -22.10 -7.81 10.76
C PHE A 268 -22.64 -8.43 12.04
N GLU A 269 -22.21 -9.66 12.32
CA GLU A 269 -22.49 -10.37 13.56
C GLU A 269 -21.22 -10.99 14.13
N PRO A 270 -21.14 -11.15 15.45
CA PRO A 270 -20.07 -11.90 16.08
C PRO A 270 -20.14 -13.38 15.65
N VAL A 271 -18.98 -13.97 15.38
CA VAL A 271 -18.85 -15.40 15.14
C VAL A 271 -18.65 -16.10 16.48
N PRO A 272 -19.50 -17.08 16.84
CA PRO A 272 -19.29 -17.86 18.05
C PRO A 272 -18.05 -18.75 17.86
N VAL A 273 -17.11 -18.67 18.79
CA VAL A 273 -15.94 -19.55 18.84
C VAL A 273 -16.16 -20.56 19.96
N ASN A 274 -16.19 -21.86 19.63
CA ASN A 274 -16.28 -22.89 20.63
C ASN A 274 -14.90 -23.12 21.27
N THR A 275 -14.72 -22.65 22.50
CA THR A 275 -13.45 -22.68 23.23
C THR A 275 -12.92 -24.09 23.56
N SER A 276 -13.75 -25.13 23.39
CA SER A 276 -13.35 -26.54 23.62
C SER A 276 -12.67 -27.17 22.40
N THR A 277 -13.11 -26.85 21.19
CA THR A 277 -12.59 -27.41 19.92
C THR A 277 -11.66 -26.44 19.18
N SER A 278 -11.88 -25.13 19.29
CA SER A 278 -11.22 -24.12 18.46
C SER A 278 -9.90 -23.58 19.06
N ARG A 279 -9.29 -24.24 20.05
CA ARG A 279 -7.93 -23.89 20.53
C ARG A 279 -6.83 -24.28 19.53
N LEU A 280 -7.09 -25.31 18.72
CA LEU A 280 -6.16 -25.80 17.69
C LEU A 280 -6.47 -25.21 16.30
N GLU A 281 -7.65 -24.61 16.12
CA GLU A 281 -8.03 -23.98 14.86
C GLU A 281 -7.34 -22.62 14.72
N THR A 282 -6.58 -22.48 13.63
CA THR A 282 -5.93 -21.22 13.26
C THR A 282 -6.79 -20.49 12.24
N TRP A 283 -7.18 -19.26 12.56
CA TRP A 283 -7.96 -18.39 11.67
C TRP A 283 -7.12 -17.21 11.20
N VAL A 284 -7.33 -16.81 9.95
CA VAL A 284 -6.68 -15.66 9.29
C VAL A 284 -7.77 -14.62 9.02
N CYS A 285 -7.48 -13.34 9.29
CA CYS A 285 -8.45 -12.27 9.04
C CYS A 285 -8.53 -11.97 7.54
N ASP A 286 -9.71 -12.09 6.93
CA ASP A 286 -9.89 -11.88 5.48
C ASP A 286 -9.71 -10.42 5.04
N MET A 287 -9.79 -9.48 5.98
CA MET A 287 -9.42 -8.08 5.74
C MET A 287 -7.91 -7.89 5.50
N VAL A 288 -7.08 -8.95 5.60
CA VAL A 288 -5.69 -8.90 5.11
C VAL A 288 -5.63 -8.82 3.58
N LEU A 289 -6.65 -9.33 2.88
CA LEU A 289 -6.69 -9.35 1.43
C LEU A 289 -6.92 -7.93 0.91
N VAL A 290 -5.96 -7.40 0.15
CA VAL A 290 -6.12 -6.10 -0.54
C VAL A 290 -7.44 -5.98 -1.32
N PRO A 291 -7.90 -6.98 -2.11
CA PRO A 291 -9.20 -6.86 -2.77
C PRO A 291 -10.39 -6.68 -1.81
N MET A 292 -10.37 -7.27 -0.61
CA MET A 292 -11.41 -7.02 0.41
C MET A 292 -11.38 -5.57 0.90
N ARG A 293 -10.18 -5.02 1.04
CA ARG A 293 -9.95 -3.66 1.54
C ARG A 293 -10.40 -2.61 0.56
N VAL A 294 -10.07 -2.79 -0.71
CA VAL A 294 -10.49 -1.90 -1.79
C VAL A 294 -12.02 -1.92 -1.94
N ALA A 295 -12.65 -3.11 -1.94
CA ALA A 295 -14.11 -3.21 -1.96
C ALA A 295 -14.78 -2.54 -0.75
N GLN A 296 -14.20 -2.67 0.46
CA GLN A 296 -14.70 -1.99 1.66
C GLN A 296 -14.57 -0.47 1.55
N MET A 297 -13.47 0.03 0.98
CA MET A 297 -13.28 1.47 0.75
C MET A 297 -14.32 2.01 -0.22
N LYS A 298 -14.58 1.30 -1.33
CA LYS A 298 -15.62 1.71 -2.29
C LYS A 298 -17.03 1.69 -1.68
N ALA A 299 -17.35 0.66 -0.91
CA ALA A 299 -18.61 0.61 -0.16
C ALA A 299 -18.75 1.82 0.79
N GLU A 300 -17.67 2.23 1.46
CA GLU A 300 -17.66 3.41 2.33
C GLU A 300 -17.83 4.74 1.59
N GLN A 301 -17.27 4.85 0.38
CA GLN A 301 -17.40 6.02 -0.49
C GLN A 301 -18.84 6.18 -1.00
N ASP A 302 -19.46 5.08 -1.45
CA ASP A 302 -20.81 5.12 -2.04
C ASP A 302 -21.93 4.93 -1.01
N LYS A 303 -21.57 4.62 0.24
CA LYS A 303 -22.50 4.23 1.31
C LYS A 303 -23.40 3.06 0.91
N ASP A 304 -22.87 2.14 0.12
CA ASP A 304 -23.56 0.93 -0.33
C ASP A 304 -22.82 -0.34 0.14
N TYR A 305 -23.45 -1.06 1.07
CA TYR A 305 -22.92 -2.29 1.63
C TYR A 305 -22.87 -3.43 0.61
N GLN A 306 -23.76 -3.43 -0.37
CA GLN A 306 -23.85 -4.50 -1.37
C GLN A 306 -22.57 -4.60 -2.21
N ILE A 307 -21.88 -3.48 -2.44
CA ILE A 307 -20.59 -3.45 -3.13
C ILE A 307 -19.59 -4.35 -2.39
N PHE A 308 -19.43 -4.15 -1.07
CA PHE A 308 -18.53 -4.96 -0.27
C PHE A 308 -18.99 -6.41 -0.22
N TRP A 309 -20.28 -6.66 0.04
CA TRP A 309 -20.78 -8.01 0.22
C TRP A 309 -20.68 -8.87 -1.06
N ASN A 310 -20.97 -8.29 -2.23
CA ASN A 310 -20.85 -8.97 -3.52
C ASN A 310 -19.38 -9.26 -3.85
N ALA A 311 -18.49 -8.28 -3.67
CA ALA A 311 -17.06 -8.48 -3.87
C ALA A 311 -16.51 -9.54 -2.91
N ALA A 312 -16.86 -9.47 -1.63
CA ALA A 312 -16.41 -10.42 -0.61
C ALA A 312 -16.83 -11.85 -0.95
N ARG A 313 -18.09 -12.04 -1.37
CA ARG A 313 -18.59 -13.36 -1.76
C ARG A 313 -17.82 -13.93 -2.95
N ALA A 314 -17.56 -13.10 -3.97
CA ALA A 314 -16.79 -13.49 -5.14
C ALA A 314 -15.32 -13.78 -4.78
N ILE A 315 -14.69 -13.00 -3.91
CA ILE A 315 -13.31 -13.24 -3.46
C ILE A 315 -13.21 -14.59 -2.72
N MET A 316 -14.13 -14.86 -1.79
CA MET A 316 -14.10 -16.09 -0.99
C MET A 316 -14.46 -17.35 -1.79
N ALA A 317 -15.20 -17.20 -2.90
CA ALA A 317 -15.52 -18.31 -3.81
C ALA A 317 -14.35 -18.68 -4.74
N ASN A 318 -13.34 -17.80 -4.88
CA ASN A 318 -12.24 -17.97 -5.82
C ASN A 318 -10.93 -18.35 -5.12
N PRO A 319 -10.02 -19.09 -5.80
CA PRO A 319 -8.74 -19.48 -5.23
C PRO A 319 -7.86 -18.25 -4.94
N PRO A 320 -6.99 -18.34 -3.91
CA PRO A 320 -6.15 -17.23 -3.48
C PRO A 320 -5.23 -16.76 -4.60
N CYS A 321 -4.94 -15.46 -4.61
CA CYS A 321 -4.01 -14.86 -5.58
C CYS A 321 -2.68 -15.65 -5.63
N PRO A 322 -2.16 -16.01 -6.82
CA PRO A 322 -1.02 -16.91 -6.97
C PRO A 322 0.23 -16.35 -6.27
N SER A 323 0.85 -17.11 -5.36
CA SER A 323 1.93 -16.67 -4.48
C SER A 323 3.30 -16.46 -5.15
N GLY A 324 3.38 -16.59 -6.48
CA GLY A 324 4.62 -16.42 -7.25
C GLY A 324 5.69 -17.49 -7.03
N GLU A 325 5.47 -18.45 -6.12
CA GLU A 325 6.38 -19.56 -5.83
C GLU A 325 5.69 -20.88 -6.20
N GLY A 326 6.32 -21.62 -7.12
CA GLY A 326 5.88 -22.95 -7.53
C GLY A 326 5.29 -22.96 -8.94
N GLU A 327 5.79 -23.90 -9.73
CA GLU A 327 5.34 -24.30 -11.06
C GLU A 327 3.91 -24.90 -11.01
N GLY A 328 2.94 -24.07 -10.62
CA GLY A 328 1.53 -24.40 -10.55
C GLY A 328 0.72 -23.43 -11.38
N SER A 329 -0.06 -23.95 -12.32
CA SER A 329 -1.12 -23.17 -12.98
C SER A 329 -2.07 -22.66 -11.89
N TYR A 330 -2.34 -21.36 -11.87
CA TYR A 330 -3.41 -20.80 -11.05
C TYR A 330 -4.71 -21.56 -11.35
N GLY A 331 -5.38 -22.10 -10.31
CA GLY A 331 -6.58 -22.92 -10.46
C GLY A 331 -7.86 -22.11 -10.72
N GLY A 332 -7.76 -20.78 -10.86
CA GLY A 332 -8.89 -19.89 -11.13
C GLY A 332 -8.82 -19.24 -12.50
N ILE A 333 -9.78 -18.34 -12.76
CA ILE A 333 -9.86 -17.59 -14.03
C ILE A 333 -8.92 -16.39 -13.97
N LEU A 334 -8.10 -16.21 -15.01
CA LEU A 334 -7.29 -15.00 -15.18
C LEU A 334 -8.01 -14.03 -16.13
N TYR A 335 -8.03 -12.76 -15.77
CA TYR A 335 -8.63 -11.70 -16.57
C TYR A 335 -7.50 -10.92 -17.24
N SER A 336 -7.47 -10.91 -18.57
CA SER A 336 -6.46 -10.17 -19.34
C SER A 336 -6.99 -8.79 -19.71
N LEU A 337 -6.15 -7.77 -19.58
CA LEU A 337 -6.50 -6.44 -20.08
C LEU A 337 -6.55 -6.45 -21.61
N GLN A 338 -7.64 -5.91 -22.17
CA GLN A 338 -7.81 -5.75 -23.62
C GLN A 338 -6.63 -4.96 -24.22
N GLY A 339 -6.15 -5.38 -25.39
CA GLY A 339 -5.02 -4.71 -26.09
C GLY A 339 -3.61 -5.06 -25.60
N THR A 340 -3.44 -5.93 -24.60
CA THR A 340 -2.11 -6.32 -24.06
C THR A 340 -1.64 -7.73 -24.47
N SER A 341 -2.37 -8.39 -25.39
CA SER A 341 -2.09 -9.76 -25.86
C SER A 341 -1.91 -10.79 -24.74
N GLY A 342 -2.61 -10.64 -23.62
CA GLY A 342 -2.53 -11.59 -22.52
C GLY A 342 -1.30 -11.46 -21.63
N LYS A 343 -0.51 -10.37 -21.73
CA LYS A 343 0.67 -10.12 -20.89
C LYS A 343 0.33 -9.49 -19.55
N VAL A 344 -0.74 -8.71 -19.50
CA VAL A 344 -1.23 -8.03 -18.28
C VAL A 344 -2.46 -8.78 -17.80
N CYS A 345 -2.32 -9.52 -16.70
CA CYS A 345 -3.38 -10.39 -16.17
C CYS A 345 -3.67 -10.12 -14.70
N VAL A 346 -4.93 -10.36 -14.32
CA VAL A 346 -5.46 -10.17 -12.97
C VAL A 346 -6.15 -11.47 -12.53
N CYS A 347 -5.91 -11.92 -11.31
CA CYS A 347 -6.61 -13.10 -10.76
C CYS A 347 -8.07 -12.80 -10.40
N SER A 348 -8.90 -13.84 -10.24
CA SER A 348 -10.34 -13.65 -9.99
C SER A 348 -10.63 -12.87 -8.71
N GLN A 349 -9.83 -13.03 -7.65
CA GLN A 349 -9.99 -12.26 -6.40
C GLN A 349 -9.73 -10.76 -6.60
N CYS A 350 -8.63 -10.41 -7.28
CA CYS A 350 -8.31 -9.02 -7.58
C CYS A 350 -9.29 -8.41 -8.57
N TYR A 351 -9.76 -9.16 -9.57
CA TYR A 351 -10.80 -8.72 -10.48
C TYR A 351 -12.10 -8.37 -9.73
N ALA A 352 -12.53 -9.25 -8.82
CA ALA A 352 -13.76 -9.08 -8.06
C ALA A 352 -13.70 -7.95 -7.01
N GLY A 353 -12.56 -7.76 -6.33
CA GLY A 353 -12.44 -6.77 -5.25
C GLY A 353 -11.81 -5.42 -5.63
N ILE A 354 -11.08 -5.36 -6.74
CA ILE A 354 -10.33 -4.15 -7.14
C ILE A 354 -10.93 -3.52 -8.39
N LEU A 355 -11.25 -4.30 -9.43
CA LEU A 355 -11.68 -3.75 -10.72
C LEU A 355 -13.21 -3.63 -10.82
N SER A 356 -13.92 -4.71 -10.46
CA SER A 356 -15.38 -4.77 -10.58
C SER A 356 -16.11 -3.69 -9.76
N PRO A 357 -15.72 -3.37 -8.51
CA PRO A 357 -16.40 -2.35 -7.70
C PRO A 357 -16.35 -0.93 -8.29
N TYR A 358 -15.35 -0.65 -9.13
CA TYR A 358 -15.19 0.63 -9.80
C TYR A 358 -15.70 0.63 -11.25
N GLY A 359 -16.35 -0.45 -11.70
CA GLY A 359 -16.91 -0.55 -13.05
C GLY A 359 -15.89 -0.82 -14.16
N PHE A 360 -14.63 -1.08 -13.84
CA PHE A 360 -13.58 -1.34 -14.83
C PHE A 360 -13.50 -2.80 -15.30
N GLY A 361 -14.37 -3.67 -14.78
CA GLY A 361 -14.38 -5.09 -15.12
C GLY A 361 -14.60 -5.38 -16.61
N GLY A 362 -15.33 -4.52 -17.33
CA GLY A 362 -15.65 -4.71 -18.76
C GLY A 362 -14.47 -4.55 -19.71
N SER A 363 -13.35 -3.99 -19.26
CA SER A 363 -12.13 -3.82 -20.06
C SER A 363 -11.18 -5.03 -19.99
N PHE A 364 -11.59 -6.09 -19.30
CA PHE A 364 -10.79 -7.30 -19.14
C PHE A 364 -11.57 -8.53 -19.58
N ASP A 365 -10.92 -9.34 -20.42
CA ASP A 365 -11.51 -10.56 -20.94
C ASP A 365 -11.09 -11.76 -20.09
N ALA A 366 -12.02 -12.67 -19.82
CA ALA A 366 -11.72 -13.92 -19.15
C ALA A 366 -10.83 -14.78 -20.05
N THR A 367 -9.67 -15.14 -19.54
CA THR A 367 -8.69 -16.02 -20.18
C THR A 367 -8.47 -17.25 -19.30
N GLN A 368 -8.55 -18.43 -19.91
CA GLN A 368 -8.14 -19.64 -19.21
C GLN A 368 -6.61 -19.64 -19.10
N PRO A 369 -6.04 -20.03 -17.94
CA PRO A 369 -4.61 -20.27 -17.86
C PRO A 369 -4.23 -21.36 -18.88
N PRO A 370 -3.05 -21.27 -19.53
CA PRO A 370 -2.66 -22.26 -20.53
C PRO A 370 -2.67 -23.65 -19.91
N SER A 371 -3.51 -24.55 -20.45
CA SER A 371 -3.56 -25.92 -20.00
C SER A 371 -2.22 -26.60 -20.25
N ARG A 372 -1.74 -27.41 -19.29
CA ARG A 372 -0.52 -28.23 -19.42
C ARG A 372 -0.59 -29.25 -20.58
N ALA A 373 -1.75 -29.43 -21.22
CA ALA A 373 -1.99 -30.47 -22.21
C ALA A 373 -1.46 -30.18 -23.63
N GLY A 374 -0.92 -28.97 -23.88
CA GLY A 374 -0.39 -28.57 -25.19
C GLY A 374 1.14 -28.46 -25.29
N ALA A 375 1.88 -28.79 -24.23
CA ALA A 375 3.35 -28.79 -24.25
C ALA A 375 3.89 -30.04 -24.96
N GLY A 376 3.54 -30.19 -26.23
CA GLY A 376 4.23 -31.09 -27.14
C GLY A 376 5.68 -30.63 -27.31
N ALA A 377 6.61 -31.55 -27.10
CA ALA A 377 8.03 -31.36 -27.35
C ALA A 377 8.25 -30.86 -28.79
N GLY A 378 8.70 -29.60 -28.94
CA GLY A 378 8.99 -29.05 -30.27
C GLY A 378 9.09 -27.53 -30.39
N ALA A 379 8.64 -26.75 -29.40
CA ALA A 379 8.85 -25.30 -29.40
C ALA A 379 10.09 -24.95 -28.55
N GLY A 380 11.11 -24.38 -29.20
CA GLY A 380 12.35 -23.94 -28.57
C GLY A 380 12.11 -23.05 -27.35
N ALA A 381 13.05 -23.13 -26.40
CA ALA A 381 13.06 -22.45 -25.12
C ALA A 381 12.85 -20.92 -25.23
N GLY A 382 11.60 -20.49 -25.34
CA GLY A 382 11.11 -19.15 -25.08
C GLY A 382 10.26 -19.21 -23.81
N ALA A 383 10.85 -18.77 -22.71
CA ALA A 383 10.28 -18.72 -21.35
C ALA A 383 8.75 -18.61 -21.29
N GLY A 384 8.09 -19.72 -20.95
CA GLY A 384 6.70 -19.73 -20.47
C GLY A 384 6.65 -19.09 -19.09
N ALA A 385 6.71 -17.77 -19.02
CA ALA A 385 6.57 -17.02 -17.79
C ALA A 385 5.18 -17.31 -17.20
N SER A 386 5.14 -17.88 -15.99
CA SER A 386 3.91 -17.97 -15.21
C SER A 386 3.26 -16.59 -15.14
N LYS A 387 2.03 -16.46 -15.66
CA LYS A 387 1.29 -15.19 -15.68
C LYS A 387 0.90 -14.83 -14.24
N LEU A 388 1.73 -14.02 -13.59
CA LEU A 388 1.45 -13.50 -12.26
C LEU A 388 0.37 -12.42 -12.33
N CYS A 389 -0.52 -12.39 -11.35
CA CYS A 389 -1.48 -11.30 -11.20
C CYS A 389 -0.75 -9.98 -10.95
N ILE A 390 -1.05 -8.93 -11.71
CA ILE A 390 -0.38 -7.62 -11.57
C ILE A 390 -0.55 -6.96 -10.20
N PHE A 391 -1.60 -7.33 -9.46
CA PHE A 391 -1.87 -6.85 -8.10
C PHE A 391 -1.30 -7.76 -7.01
N ASN A 392 -0.65 -8.87 -7.39
CA ASN A 392 0.04 -9.72 -6.45
C ASN A 392 1.20 -8.97 -5.78
N GLU A 393 1.49 -9.31 -4.53
CA GLU A 393 2.57 -8.69 -3.76
C GLU A 393 3.95 -8.82 -4.43
N LYS A 394 4.22 -9.98 -5.04
CA LYS A 394 5.46 -10.23 -5.77
C LYS A 394 5.42 -9.75 -7.22
N SER A 395 4.31 -9.13 -7.65
CA SER A 395 4.20 -8.64 -9.01
C SER A 395 5.19 -7.50 -9.25
N PRO A 396 5.94 -7.57 -10.34
CA PRO A 396 6.69 -6.42 -10.81
C PRO A 396 5.75 -5.23 -11.02
N ARG A 397 6.20 -4.03 -10.64
CA ARG A 397 5.46 -2.77 -10.83
C ARG A 397 4.08 -2.71 -10.15
N ARG A 398 3.78 -3.58 -9.17
CA ARG A 398 2.49 -3.58 -8.44
C ARG A 398 2.08 -2.19 -7.96
N ALA A 399 3.00 -1.46 -7.34
CA ALA A 399 2.74 -0.10 -6.84
C ALA A 399 2.31 0.85 -7.98
N GLN A 400 3.04 0.87 -9.09
CA GLN A 400 2.71 1.70 -10.26
C GLN A 400 1.33 1.35 -10.84
N TYR A 401 0.97 0.06 -10.89
CA TYR A 401 -0.38 -0.35 -11.29
C TYR A 401 -1.47 0.14 -10.33
N MET A 402 -1.23 0.09 -9.01
CA MET A 402 -2.17 0.60 -8.01
C MET A 402 -2.31 2.12 -8.12
N ASP A 403 -1.22 2.86 -8.31
CA ASP A 403 -1.23 4.32 -8.45
C ASP A 403 -1.99 4.74 -9.72
N LYS A 404 -1.73 4.05 -10.84
CA LYS A 404 -2.44 4.32 -12.10
C LYS A 404 -3.90 3.89 -12.09
N LEU A 405 -4.25 2.90 -11.27
CA LEU A 405 -5.63 2.54 -11.04
C LEU A 405 -6.33 3.61 -10.18
N ASP A 406 -5.68 4.13 -9.14
CA ASP A 406 -6.24 5.21 -8.33
C ASP A 406 -6.46 6.49 -9.16
N GLU A 407 -5.50 6.84 -10.03
CA GLU A 407 -5.67 7.90 -11.03
C GLU A 407 -6.89 7.64 -11.94
N ALA A 408 -7.03 6.41 -12.46
CA ALA A 408 -8.17 6.02 -13.28
C ALA A 408 -9.51 6.11 -12.53
N VAL A 409 -9.54 5.71 -11.26
CA VAL A 409 -10.73 5.81 -10.38
C VAL A 409 -11.14 7.26 -10.20
N ASN A 410 -10.19 8.15 -9.91
CA ASN A 410 -10.46 9.57 -9.66
C ASN A 410 -10.89 10.33 -10.92
N LEU A 411 -10.38 9.92 -12.09
CA LEU A 411 -10.76 10.49 -13.40
C LEU A 411 -11.96 9.79 -14.04
N ARG A 412 -12.46 8.69 -13.46
CA ARG A 412 -13.56 7.84 -13.99
C ARG A 412 -13.26 7.27 -15.38
N THR A 413 -11.99 7.09 -15.71
CA THR A 413 -11.57 6.54 -17.00
C THR A 413 -10.40 5.59 -16.82
N LEU A 414 -10.45 4.43 -17.48
CA LEU A 414 -9.37 3.45 -17.41
C LEU A 414 -8.15 3.84 -18.27
N THR A 415 -8.23 4.92 -19.05
CA THR A 415 -7.18 5.34 -19.99
C THR A 415 -5.78 5.46 -19.35
N PRO A 416 -5.58 6.09 -18.17
CA PRO A 416 -4.26 6.19 -17.55
C PRO A 416 -3.67 4.82 -17.24
N PHE A 417 -4.51 3.91 -16.72
CA PHE A 417 -4.14 2.54 -16.41
C PHE A 417 -3.82 1.73 -17.68
N GLN A 418 -4.68 1.80 -18.70
CA GLN A 418 -4.49 1.11 -19.99
C GLN A 418 -3.26 1.60 -20.75
N THR A 419 -3.00 2.90 -20.75
CA THR A 419 -1.83 3.51 -21.40
C THR A 419 -0.56 3.03 -20.72
N PHE A 420 -0.53 3.04 -19.38
CA PHE A 420 0.60 2.51 -18.63
C PHE A 420 0.81 1.00 -18.86
N ALA A 421 -0.27 0.22 -18.79
CA ALA A 421 -0.23 -1.23 -18.96
C ALA A 421 0.25 -1.65 -20.36
N SER A 422 -0.21 -0.96 -21.41
CA SER A 422 0.17 -1.25 -22.79
C SER A 422 1.60 -0.78 -23.12
N ARG A 423 2.05 0.36 -22.55
CA ARG A 423 3.38 0.93 -22.78
C ARG A 423 4.47 0.25 -21.95
N LEU A 424 4.34 0.22 -20.63
CA LEU A 424 5.36 -0.26 -19.70
C LEU A 424 5.04 -1.64 -19.12
N GLY A 425 3.75 -1.97 -18.98
CA GLY A 425 3.31 -3.21 -18.36
C GLY A 425 3.70 -4.48 -19.13
N VAL A 426 3.88 -4.36 -20.45
CA VAL A 426 4.29 -5.46 -21.34
C VAL A 426 5.80 -5.67 -21.42
N LEU A 427 6.59 -4.78 -20.81
CA LEU A 427 8.05 -4.76 -20.89
C LEU A 427 8.69 -5.47 -19.70
N PRO A 428 9.84 -6.14 -19.88
CA PRO A 428 10.59 -6.74 -18.78
C PRO A 428 11.07 -5.67 -17.79
N THR A 429 11.13 -5.98 -16.49
CA THR A 429 11.65 -5.06 -15.46
C THR A 429 13.06 -4.60 -15.76
N CYS A 430 13.44 -3.43 -15.25
CA CYS A 430 14.84 -3.00 -15.29
C CYS A 430 15.73 -4.04 -14.59
N PRO A 431 16.81 -4.52 -15.24
CA PRO A 431 17.68 -5.53 -14.65
C PRO A 431 18.67 -4.91 -13.65
N THR A 432 18.64 -3.58 -13.50
CA THR A 432 19.53 -2.78 -12.65
C THR A 432 21.00 -3.11 -12.92
N THR A 433 21.69 -3.68 -11.95
CA THR A 433 23.09 -4.12 -11.99
C THR A 433 23.27 -5.56 -12.42
N THR A 434 22.18 -6.30 -12.68
CA THR A 434 22.27 -7.70 -13.11
C THR A 434 22.47 -7.74 -14.62
N ALA A 435 23.56 -8.37 -15.07
CA ALA A 435 23.79 -8.57 -16.49
C ALA A 435 22.76 -9.58 -17.05
N VAL A 436 22.00 -9.19 -18.07
CA VAL A 436 21.00 -10.05 -18.71
C VAL A 436 21.28 -10.21 -20.21
N PRO A 437 21.25 -11.46 -20.73
CA PRO A 437 21.43 -11.73 -22.16
C PRO A 437 20.13 -11.53 -22.96
N ASN A 438 20.24 -11.45 -24.29
CA ASN A 438 19.12 -11.53 -25.24
C ASN A 438 17.99 -10.52 -25.00
N ARG A 439 18.35 -9.31 -24.56
CA ARG A 439 17.42 -8.21 -24.34
C ARG A 439 17.71 -7.07 -25.32
N LYS A 440 16.71 -6.25 -25.64
CA LYS A 440 16.95 -5.03 -26.42
C LYS A 440 17.54 -3.95 -25.52
N TRP A 441 18.56 -3.30 -26.05
CA TRP A 441 19.29 -2.23 -25.39
C TRP A 441 19.28 -0.97 -26.26
N TYR A 442 19.24 0.16 -25.57
CA TYR A 442 19.33 1.49 -26.14
C TYR A 442 20.58 2.18 -25.58
N GLY A 443 21.06 3.25 -26.21
CA GLY A 443 22.28 3.94 -25.76
C GLY A 443 23.48 3.67 -26.67
N ASN A 444 24.62 3.29 -26.12
CA ASN A 444 25.87 3.01 -26.82
C ASN A 444 26.73 1.99 -26.04
N ASP A 445 27.99 1.79 -26.42
CA ASP A 445 28.88 0.84 -25.76
C ASP A 445 29.26 1.22 -24.31
N ASP A 446 29.26 2.51 -23.99
CA ASP A 446 29.63 3.02 -22.66
C ASP A 446 28.41 3.18 -21.73
N CYS A 447 27.20 3.22 -22.27
CA CYS A 447 25.95 3.42 -21.54
C CYS A 447 24.81 2.63 -22.18
N LEU A 448 24.37 1.59 -21.47
CA LEU A 448 23.29 0.71 -21.87
C LEU A 448 22.00 1.01 -21.10
N ILE A 449 20.92 1.17 -21.85
CA ILE A 449 19.61 1.55 -21.34
C ILE A 449 18.65 0.41 -21.68
N CYS A 450 18.04 -0.19 -20.66
CA CYS A 450 17.08 -1.27 -20.89
C CYS A 450 15.76 -0.72 -21.48
N GLU A 451 14.98 -1.57 -22.17
CA GLU A 451 13.66 -1.24 -22.74
C GLU A 451 12.74 -0.48 -21.78
N SER A 452 12.74 -0.87 -20.51
CA SER A 452 11.90 -0.26 -19.48
C SER A 452 12.33 1.17 -19.14
N CYS A 453 13.63 1.43 -19.01
CA CYS A 453 14.14 2.78 -18.70
C CYS A 453 14.11 3.68 -19.94
N TRP A 454 14.26 3.09 -21.13
CA TRP A 454 14.07 3.80 -22.39
C TRP A 454 12.65 4.35 -22.50
N GLU A 455 11.64 3.48 -22.36
CA GLU A 455 10.24 3.88 -22.47
C GLU A 455 9.77 4.78 -21.33
N ASP A 456 10.27 4.59 -20.10
CA ASP A 456 9.86 5.36 -18.92
C ASP A 456 10.46 6.78 -18.88
N PHE A 457 11.72 6.93 -19.29
CA PHE A 457 12.48 8.15 -19.00
C PHE A 457 13.17 8.77 -20.22
N VAL A 458 13.76 7.97 -21.12
CA VAL A 458 14.69 8.49 -22.12
C VAL A 458 14.01 8.88 -23.42
N LYS A 459 13.05 8.09 -23.90
CA LYS A 459 12.48 8.16 -25.26
C LYS A 459 12.00 9.56 -25.66
N GLU A 460 11.50 10.34 -24.71
CA GLU A 460 10.93 11.67 -24.94
C GLU A 460 11.93 12.82 -24.69
N THR A 461 13.20 12.50 -24.43
CA THR A 461 14.26 13.51 -24.16
C THR A 461 14.96 13.99 -25.45
N SER A 462 15.52 15.20 -25.41
CA SER A 462 16.13 15.87 -26.57
C SER A 462 17.30 15.10 -27.20
N LEU A 463 18.07 14.37 -26.39
CA LEU A 463 19.24 13.60 -26.84
C LEU A 463 18.91 12.16 -27.21
N ALA A 464 17.67 11.69 -27.02
CA ALA A 464 17.29 10.29 -27.24
C ALA A 464 17.55 9.82 -28.67
N ALA A 465 17.26 10.67 -29.66
CA ALA A 465 17.47 10.38 -31.08
C ALA A 465 18.95 10.30 -31.48
N GLN A 466 19.86 10.83 -30.66
CA GLN A 466 21.30 10.84 -30.94
C GLN A 466 22.00 9.55 -30.50
N LEU A 467 21.31 8.67 -29.76
CA LEU A 467 21.87 7.41 -29.28
C LEU A 467 21.95 6.37 -30.40
N PRO A 468 23.12 5.75 -30.64
CA PRO A 468 23.31 4.81 -31.75
C PRO A 468 22.54 3.49 -31.58
N TYR A 469 22.38 3.01 -30.35
CA TYR A 469 21.58 1.81 -30.07
C TYR A 469 20.12 2.21 -29.90
N GLN A 470 19.29 1.71 -30.81
CA GLN A 470 17.84 1.89 -30.84
C GLN A 470 17.16 0.52 -30.80
N GLY A 471 17.30 -0.18 -29.66
CA GLY A 471 16.74 -1.52 -29.47
C GLY A 471 17.62 -2.65 -30.02
N ARG A 472 18.94 -2.49 -29.98
CA ARG A 472 19.91 -3.52 -30.39
C ARG A 472 19.91 -4.68 -29.40
N VAL A 473 19.87 -5.91 -29.88
CA VAL A 473 19.99 -7.10 -29.02
C VAL A 473 21.46 -7.39 -28.77
N LEU A 474 21.85 -7.44 -27.50
CA LEU A 474 23.24 -7.68 -27.07
C LEU A 474 23.34 -9.00 -26.28
N PRO A 475 24.50 -9.68 -26.31
CA PRO A 475 24.72 -10.94 -25.62
C PRO A 475 24.71 -10.81 -24.09
N GLY A 476 24.92 -9.61 -23.56
CA GLY A 476 24.84 -9.31 -22.14
C GLY A 476 24.94 -7.81 -21.89
N GLY A 477 24.19 -7.31 -20.92
CA GLY A 477 24.23 -5.91 -20.51
C GLY A 477 23.51 -5.70 -19.18
N TYR A 478 23.86 -4.62 -18.48
CA TYR A 478 23.13 -4.12 -17.32
C TYR A 478 22.64 -2.70 -17.63
N CYS A 479 21.71 -2.16 -16.85
CA CYS A 479 21.15 -0.85 -17.13
C CYS A 479 21.97 0.25 -16.42
N ASP A 480 22.31 1.32 -17.13
CA ASP A 480 23.01 2.47 -16.54
C ASP A 480 22.03 3.51 -15.96
N LEU A 481 20.84 3.67 -16.55
CA LEU A 481 19.84 4.65 -16.13
C LEU A 481 18.83 4.15 -15.08
N TYR A 482 19.17 3.12 -14.31
CA TYR A 482 18.33 2.74 -13.17
C TYR A 482 18.51 3.70 -11.97
N SER A 483 19.67 4.32 -11.82
CA SER A 483 20.01 5.12 -10.65
C SER A 483 19.53 6.56 -10.78
N ALA A 484 19.14 7.17 -9.64
CA ALA A 484 18.64 8.54 -9.61
C ALA A 484 19.71 9.54 -10.07
N ARG A 485 20.96 9.32 -9.68
CA ARG A 485 22.09 10.15 -10.08
C ARG A 485 22.36 10.11 -11.58
N MET A 486 22.37 8.92 -12.19
CA MET A 486 22.55 8.79 -13.64
C MET A 486 21.41 9.44 -14.41
N ARG A 487 20.16 9.34 -13.92
CA ARG A 487 19.01 10.08 -14.47
C ARG A 487 19.18 11.60 -14.33
N GLY A 488 19.71 12.08 -13.21
CA GLY A 488 20.03 13.49 -12.98
C GLY A 488 21.05 14.02 -13.99
N LEU A 489 22.18 13.31 -14.16
CA LEU A 489 23.22 13.67 -15.14
C LEU A 489 22.70 13.62 -16.59
N TRP A 490 21.83 12.65 -16.91
CA TRP A 490 21.17 12.61 -18.22
C TRP A 490 20.27 13.82 -18.45
N ALA A 491 19.50 14.22 -17.45
CA ALA A 491 18.64 15.41 -17.53
C ALA A 491 19.46 16.69 -17.71
N GLU A 492 20.58 16.83 -16.99
CA GLU A 492 21.53 17.94 -17.17
C GLU A 492 22.12 17.98 -18.58
N ALA A 493 22.54 16.81 -19.11
CA ALA A 493 23.03 16.70 -20.49
C ALA A 493 21.95 17.12 -21.50
N CYS A 494 20.70 16.68 -21.30
CA CYS A 494 19.58 17.08 -22.16
C CYS A 494 19.30 18.57 -22.11
N ALA A 495 19.45 19.20 -20.93
CA ALA A 495 19.26 20.65 -20.76
C ALA A 495 20.38 21.46 -21.44
N LYS A 496 21.64 20.97 -21.38
CA LYS A 496 22.79 21.60 -22.06
C LYS A 496 22.85 21.29 -23.58
N GLY A 497 22.16 20.25 -24.03
CA GLY A 497 22.26 19.74 -25.40
C GLY A 497 23.60 19.07 -25.72
N ASN A 498 24.39 18.71 -24.71
CA ASN A 498 25.69 18.05 -24.87
C ASN A 498 25.78 16.80 -23.98
N MET A 499 26.23 15.68 -24.55
CA MET A 499 26.37 14.38 -23.90
C MET A 499 27.78 14.09 -23.37
N ASP A 500 28.79 14.91 -23.66
CA ASP A 500 30.21 14.63 -23.38
C ASP A 500 30.50 14.35 -21.90
N GLU A 501 30.01 15.22 -21.00
CA GLU A 501 30.19 15.08 -19.54
C GLU A 501 29.50 13.82 -19.03
N PHE A 502 28.28 13.54 -19.52
CA PHE A 502 27.53 12.33 -19.18
C PHE A 502 28.28 11.07 -19.63
N MET A 503 28.83 11.07 -20.84
CA MET A 503 29.59 9.94 -21.39
C MET A 503 30.91 9.71 -20.67
N ALA A 504 31.61 10.78 -20.27
CA ALA A 504 32.80 10.68 -19.45
C ALA A 504 32.48 10.02 -18.09
N PHE A 505 31.37 10.43 -17.46
CA PHE A 505 30.94 9.82 -16.21
C PHE A 505 30.45 8.38 -16.38
N ALA A 506 29.70 8.06 -17.43
CA ALA A 506 29.24 6.70 -17.73
C ALA A 506 30.42 5.73 -17.88
N ARG A 507 31.48 6.14 -18.61
CA ARG A 507 32.74 5.36 -18.71
C ARG A 507 33.41 5.14 -17.37
N HIS A 508 33.49 6.18 -16.54
CA HIS A 508 34.04 6.06 -15.19
C HIS A 508 33.22 5.06 -14.34
N ARG A 509 31.89 5.17 -14.38
CA ARG A 509 30.98 4.25 -13.69
C ARG A 509 31.12 2.81 -14.17
N ALA A 510 31.23 2.59 -15.48
CA ALA A 510 31.46 1.26 -16.05
C ALA A 510 32.78 0.65 -15.57
N ALA A 511 33.85 1.45 -15.46
CA ALA A 511 35.12 0.99 -14.91
C ALA A 511 35.00 0.59 -13.42
N VAL A 512 34.27 1.37 -12.62
CA VAL A 512 34.01 1.04 -11.20
C VAL A 512 33.14 -0.22 -11.08
N TYR A 513 32.13 -0.37 -11.95
CA TYR A 513 31.28 -1.56 -11.98
C TYR A 513 32.11 -2.83 -12.18
N GLN A 514 32.99 -2.86 -13.19
CA GLN A 514 33.84 -4.01 -13.51
C GLN A 514 34.74 -4.42 -12.34
N GLN A 515 35.15 -3.47 -11.50
CA GLN A 515 36.00 -3.73 -10.33
C GLN A 515 35.22 -4.18 -9.09
N THR A 516 33.91 -3.93 -9.02
CA THR A 516 33.12 -4.05 -7.79
C THR A 516 32.01 -5.09 -7.89
N VAL A 517 31.02 -4.88 -8.75
CA VAL A 517 29.76 -5.64 -8.74
C VAL A 517 29.93 -7.14 -9.04
N PRO A 518 30.69 -7.56 -10.07
CA PRO A 518 30.92 -8.99 -10.32
C PRO A 518 31.57 -9.69 -9.12
N ARG A 519 32.55 -9.05 -8.49
CA ARG A 519 33.24 -9.60 -7.32
C ARG A 519 32.31 -9.75 -6.11
N MET A 520 31.44 -8.75 -5.87
CA MET A 520 30.43 -8.86 -4.82
C MET A 520 29.45 -10.01 -5.10
N GLN A 521 29.01 -10.17 -6.35
CA GLN A 521 28.10 -11.26 -6.75
C GLN A 521 28.74 -12.64 -6.58
N GLU A 522 30.03 -12.80 -6.91
CA GLU A 522 30.78 -14.03 -6.67
C GLU A 522 30.82 -14.41 -5.18
N ILE A 523 31.18 -13.46 -4.31
CA ILE A 523 31.25 -13.71 -2.87
C ILE A 523 29.87 -14.10 -2.34
N LEU A 524 28.81 -13.37 -2.73
CA LEU A 524 27.44 -13.69 -2.34
C LEU A 524 26.97 -15.05 -2.86
N ALA A 525 27.38 -15.45 -4.07
CA ALA A 525 27.05 -16.76 -4.63
C ALA A 525 27.71 -17.89 -3.83
N VAL A 526 28.98 -17.73 -3.44
CA VAL A 526 29.69 -18.69 -2.57
C VAL A 526 29.04 -18.75 -1.19
N MET A 527 28.69 -17.62 -0.57
CA MET A 527 27.97 -17.60 0.71
C MET A 527 26.61 -18.32 0.63
N ARG A 528 25.85 -18.10 -0.46
CA ARG A 528 24.58 -18.80 -0.68
C ARG A 528 24.79 -20.31 -0.83
N MET A 529 25.83 -20.73 -1.53
CA MET A 529 26.18 -22.16 -1.66
C MET A 529 26.53 -22.78 -0.30
N ARG A 530 27.34 -22.08 0.52
CA ARG A 530 27.67 -22.53 1.90
C ARG A 530 26.43 -22.60 2.79
N LEU A 531 25.52 -21.64 2.68
CA LEU A 531 24.24 -21.66 3.41
C LEU A 531 23.39 -22.88 3.01
N GLN A 532 23.28 -23.16 1.72
CA GLN A 532 22.54 -24.32 1.23
C GLN A 532 23.18 -25.64 1.69
N GLN A 533 24.52 -25.73 1.69
CA GLN A 533 25.24 -26.88 2.21
C GLN A 533 25.00 -27.06 3.71
N SER A 534 25.08 -25.99 4.51
CA SER A 534 24.75 -26.02 5.94
C SER A 534 23.32 -26.51 6.18
N GLN A 535 22.33 -25.96 5.47
CA GLN A 535 20.94 -26.38 5.60
C GLN A 535 20.72 -27.85 5.20
N ALA A 536 21.37 -28.31 4.11
CA ALA A 536 21.28 -29.69 3.66
C ALA A 536 21.91 -30.68 4.68
N ALA A 537 23.05 -30.32 5.26
CA ALA A 537 23.68 -31.08 6.34
C ALA A 537 22.76 -31.16 7.57
N LEU A 538 22.17 -30.05 8.01
CA LEU A 538 21.24 -30.03 9.15
C LEU A 538 20.03 -30.95 8.92
N LEU A 539 19.38 -30.85 7.76
CA LEU A 539 18.22 -31.69 7.42
C LEU A 539 18.58 -33.17 7.34
N THR A 540 19.74 -33.49 6.76
CA THR A 540 20.23 -34.87 6.65
C THR A 540 20.56 -35.44 8.03
N GLY A 541 21.22 -34.64 8.88
CA GLY A 541 21.54 -35.01 10.26
C GLY A 541 20.30 -35.34 11.08
N VAL A 542 19.28 -34.47 11.05
CA VAL A 542 18.00 -34.70 11.76
C VAL A 542 17.30 -35.97 11.26
N ARG A 543 17.29 -36.22 9.95
CA ARG A 543 16.67 -37.43 9.38
C ARG A 543 17.34 -38.70 9.90
N LEU A 544 18.67 -38.71 9.97
CA LEU A 544 19.44 -39.86 10.45
C LEU A 544 19.28 -40.05 11.97
N MET A 545 19.27 -38.98 12.75
CA MET A 545 18.92 -39.06 14.18
C MET A 545 17.50 -39.57 14.41
N GLY A 546 16.54 -39.17 13.58
CA GLY A 546 15.17 -39.66 13.65
C GLY A 546 15.09 -41.19 13.46
N SER A 547 15.92 -41.74 12.57
CA SER A 547 16.01 -43.20 12.40
C SER A 547 16.59 -43.91 13.63
N ASP A 548 17.50 -43.27 14.36
CA ASP A 548 18.05 -43.77 15.62
C ASP A 548 16.98 -43.89 16.70
N LEU A 549 16.15 -42.85 16.84
CA LEU A 549 15.06 -42.82 17.82
C LEU A 549 14.05 -43.95 17.59
N VAL A 550 13.73 -44.25 16.33
CA VAL A 550 12.84 -45.37 15.97
C VAL A 550 13.43 -46.71 16.41
N VAL A 551 14.73 -46.92 16.15
CA VAL A 551 15.40 -48.15 16.56
C VAL A 551 15.54 -48.23 18.07
N ALA A 552 15.94 -47.15 18.74
CA ALA A 552 16.03 -47.07 20.20
C ALA A 552 14.68 -47.38 20.88
N ALA A 553 13.57 -46.87 20.34
CA ALA A 553 12.23 -47.13 20.85
C ALA A 553 11.75 -48.57 20.61
N SER A 554 12.29 -49.26 19.60
CA SER A 554 11.94 -50.65 19.28
C SER A 554 12.69 -51.70 20.12
N GLN A 555 13.69 -51.27 20.91
CA GLN A 555 14.51 -52.18 21.72
C GLN A 555 13.79 -52.58 23.01
N ALA A 556 13.75 -53.89 23.31
CA ALA A 556 13.16 -54.42 24.55
C ALA A 556 14.02 -54.08 25.78
N SER A 557 13.38 -53.73 26.90
CA SER A 557 14.07 -53.39 28.15
C SER A 557 14.76 -54.62 28.77
N GLY A 558 16.04 -54.47 29.16
CA GLY A 558 16.80 -55.50 29.87
C GLY A 558 17.92 -56.20 29.09
N TYR A 559 18.09 -55.93 27.78
CA TYR A 559 19.20 -56.45 26.98
C TYR A 559 20.33 -55.41 26.82
N SER A 560 21.59 -55.88 26.90
CA SER A 560 22.78 -55.08 26.58
C SER A 560 22.98 -55.03 25.08
N TYR A 561 22.64 -53.90 24.46
CA TYR A 561 22.86 -53.66 23.03
C TYR A 561 24.18 -52.92 22.79
N TRP A 562 24.88 -53.25 21.71
CA TRP A 562 26.05 -52.50 21.25
C TRP A 562 25.62 -51.07 20.90
N ARG A 563 26.11 -50.09 21.66
CA ARG A 563 25.88 -48.67 21.40
C ARG A 563 26.98 -48.11 20.52
N TYR A 564 26.63 -47.16 19.66
CA TYR A 564 27.54 -46.50 18.74
C TYR A 564 27.86 -45.08 19.22
N GLY A 565 29.01 -44.57 18.79
CA GLY A 565 29.47 -43.23 19.14
C GLY A 565 30.98 -43.10 19.05
N ASN A 566 31.47 -41.89 19.30
CA ASN A 566 32.88 -41.56 19.39
C ASN A 566 33.07 -40.28 20.22
N ALA A 567 34.31 -39.87 20.44
CA ALA A 567 34.64 -38.70 21.25
C ALA A 567 34.04 -37.37 20.75
N SER A 568 33.67 -37.24 19.47
CA SER A 568 33.14 -35.96 18.93
C SER A 568 31.62 -35.80 19.00
N VAL A 569 30.86 -36.90 19.19
CA VAL A 569 29.38 -36.87 19.29
C VAL A 569 28.81 -37.56 20.53
N GLY A 570 29.68 -38.06 21.41
CA GLY A 570 29.31 -38.85 22.57
C GLY A 570 29.02 -40.32 22.25
N TYR A 571 29.09 -41.16 23.28
CA TYR A 571 28.75 -42.58 23.21
C TYR A 571 27.32 -42.78 23.69
N GLY A 572 26.52 -43.61 23.00
CA GLY A 572 25.16 -43.94 23.48
C GLY A 572 24.08 -44.13 22.41
N TRP A 573 24.42 -44.00 21.13
CA TRP A 573 23.48 -44.06 20.01
C TRP A 573 23.06 -45.51 19.71
N ALA A 574 21.78 -45.74 19.38
CA ALA A 574 21.25 -47.08 19.10
C ALA A 574 21.70 -47.63 17.75
N THR A 575 22.11 -46.76 16.82
CA THR A 575 22.52 -47.08 15.45
C THR A 575 23.77 -46.29 15.05
N ARG A 576 24.55 -46.83 14.10
CA ARG A 576 25.64 -46.08 13.45
C ARG A 576 25.11 -44.85 12.69
N ALA A 577 23.90 -44.95 12.14
CA ALA A 577 23.24 -43.87 11.42
C ALA A 577 22.95 -42.67 12.34
N GLY A 578 22.49 -42.90 13.58
CA GLY A 578 22.27 -41.86 14.59
C GLY A 578 23.54 -41.11 14.96
N ALA A 579 24.60 -41.85 15.30
CA ALA A 579 25.90 -41.26 15.62
C ALA A 579 26.48 -40.46 14.43
N HIS A 580 26.35 -40.96 13.21
CA HIS A 580 26.76 -40.24 12.01
C HIS A 580 25.87 -39.02 11.71
N GLY A 581 24.57 -39.13 11.95
CA GLY A 581 23.62 -38.02 11.84
C GLY A 581 23.99 -36.84 12.75
N GLN A 582 24.44 -37.12 13.98
CA GLN A 582 24.96 -36.09 14.89
C GLN A 582 26.25 -35.45 14.40
N GLN A 583 27.13 -36.20 13.74
CA GLN A 583 28.33 -35.62 13.15
C GLN A 583 27.98 -34.63 12.04
N ILE A 584 27.13 -35.04 11.11
CA ILE A 584 26.68 -34.19 9.99
C ILE A 584 25.92 -32.97 10.51
N PHE A 585 25.09 -33.13 11.55
CA PHE A 585 24.38 -32.00 12.15
C PHE A 585 25.34 -30.99 12.80
N ASN A 586 26.33 -31.47 13.55
CA ASN A 586 27.35 -30.61 14.15
C ASN A 586 28.20 -29.90 13.09
N GLU A 587 28.51 -30.56 11.98
CA GLU A 587 29.16 -29.96 10.81
C GLU A 587 28.27 -28.89 10.17
N GLY A 588 26.97 -29.17 10.02
CA GLY A 588 25.92 -28.22 9.63
C GLY A 588 25.92 -26.93 10.45
N MET A 589 25.97 -27.07 11.77
CA MET A 589 26.00 -25.98 12.74
C MET A 589 27.35 -25.24 12.78
N GLY A 590 28.45 -25.96 12.53
CA GLY A 590 29.82 -25.42 12.58
C GLY A 590 30.29 -24.77 11.27
N MET A 591 29.52 -24.90 10.19
CA MET A 591 29.84 -24.26 8.90
C MET A 591 29.77 -22.74 9.00
N ASN A 592 30.90 -22.08 8.71
CA ASN A 592 30.95 -20.63 8.61
C ASN A 592 30.35 -20.16 7.27
N VAL A 593 29.08 -19.74 7.30
CA VAL A 593 28.33 -19.31 6.12
C VAL A 593 28.86 -17.98 5.55
N ALA A 594 29.35 -17.08 6.41
CA ALA A 594 29.85 -15.76 6.02
C ALA A 594 31.12 -15.44 6.81
N GLY A 595 32.29 -15.55 6.16
CA GLY A 595 33.56 -15.19 6.79
C GLY A 595 33.62 -13.69 7.09
N GLY A 596 34.07 -13.30 8.29
CA GLY A 596 34.20 -11.89 8.67
C GLY A 596 35.02 -11.04 7.68
N GLY A 597 36.04 -11.63 7.04
CA GLY A 597 36.82 -10.98 5.99
C GLY A 597 36.10 -10.81 4.65
N GLU A 598 35.21 -11.74 4.29
CA GLU A 598 34.40 -11.64 3.06
C GLU A 598 33.34 -10.54 3.20
N MET A 599 32.76 -10.38 4.40
CA MET A 599 31.81 -9.30 4.68
C MET A 599 32.47 -7.92 4.69
N THR A 600 33.71 -7.80 5.18
CA THR A 600 34.45 -6.53 5.10
C THR A 600 34.88 -6.20 3.67
N GLU A 601 35.22 -7.21 2.86
CA GLU A 601 35.48 -7.04 1.43
C GLU A 601 34.22 -6.53 0.70
N ILE A 602 33.06 -7.14 0.92
CA ILE A 602 31.78 -6.69 0.34
C ILE A 602 31.51 -5.23 0.75
N ALA A 603 31.63 -4.89 2.03
CA ALA A 603 31.36 -3.53 2.49
C ALA A 603 32.30 -2.48 1.84
N ARG A 604 33.56 -2.84 1.61
CA ARG A 604 34.52 -1.98 0.89
C ARG A 604 34.12 -1.78 -0.57
N LEU A 605 33.76 -2.85 -1.26
CA LEU A 605 33.35 -2.82 -2.67
C LEU A 605 32.01 -2.08 -2.85
N GLU A 606 31.07 -2.26 -1.93
CA GLU A 606 29.80 -1.56 -1.90
C GLU A 606 30.00 -0.05 -1.71
N LYS A 607 30.92 0.37 -0.83
CA LYS A 607 31.27 1.78 -0.66
C LYS A 607 31.84 2.40 -1.94
N MET A 608 32.66 1.65 -2.69
CA MET A 608 33.18 2.11 -3.98
C MET A 608 32.07 2.26 -5.02
N TRP A 609 31.13 1.30 -5.08
CA TRP A 609 29.98 1.38 -5.98
C TRP A 609 29.04 2.54 -5.62
N MET A 610 28.75 2.74 -4.33
CA MET A 610 27.88 3.82 -3.88
C MET A 610 28.46 5.22 -4.13
N ALA A 611 29.77 5.36 -4.37
CA ALA A 611 30.36 6.64 -4.73
C ALA A 611 29.98 7.12 -6.15
N VAL A 612 29.52 6.21 -7.02
CA VAL A 612 29.10 6.51 -8.41
C VAL A 612 27.59 6.37 -8.65
N GLU A 613 26.84 5.91 -7.65
CA GLU A 613 25.38 5.88 -7.61
C GLU A 613 24.81 7.14 -6.95
#